data_AF-T1G5J1-F1
#
_entry.id   AF-T1G5J1-F1
#
_cell.length_a   1.000
_cell.length_b   1.000
_cell.length_c   1.000
_cell.angle_alpha   90.00
_cell.angle_beta   90.00
_cell.angle_gamma   90.00
#
_symmetry.space_group_name_H-M   'P 1'
#
loop_
_entity.id
_entity.type
_entity.pdbx_description
1 polymer ?
#
loop_
_entity_poly.entity_id
_entity_poly.type
_entity_poly.pdbx_seq_one_letter_code
_entity_poly.pdbx_strand_id
1 'polypeptide(L)' 'ECKRDQPLGMISGKIQDWQISASSTFPREWDPHCALRFARLFQDGDQCWCSKFKSSSEWLQIDMGLPTKVRLGRGFV' A
#
# COMPACT_ATOMS: atom_id res chain seq x y z
N GLU A 1 1.56 -2.76 -30.74
CA GLU A 1 0.66 -2.41 -29.62
C GLU A 1 1.46 -1.81 -28.47
N CYS A 2 1.07 -0.63 -27.99
CA CYS A 2 1.67 -0.03 -26.78
C CYS A 2 1.03 -0.70 -25.55
N LYS A 3 1.62 -1.80 -25.06
CA LYS A 3 1.28 -2.35 -23.73
C LYS A 3 1.78 -1.35 -22.69
N ARG A 4 0.95 -0.38 -22.32
CA ARG A 4 1.20 0.48 -21.16
C ARG A 4 0.94 -0.34 -19.90
N ASP A 5 1.93 -0.42 -19.03
CA ASP A 5 1.77 -0.97 -17.69
C ASP A 5 0.84 -0.02 -16.92
N GLN A 6 -0.37 -0.48 -16.60
CA GLN A 6 -1.38 0.34 -15.93
C GLN A 6 -1.31 0.14 -14.40
N PRO A 7 -1.44 1.22 -13.60
CA PRO A 7 -1.56 1.12 -12.15
C PRO A 7 -2.73 0.22 -11.75
N LEU A 8 -2.49 -0.65 -10.76
CA LEU A 8 -3.47 -1.68 -10.37
C LEU A 8 -4.55 -1.19 -9.39
N GLY A 9 -4.35 -0.04 -8.72
CA GLY A 9 -5.43 0.56 -7.93
C GLY A 9 -5.04 1.20 -6.60
N MET A 10 -3.77 1.19 -6.20
CA MET A 10 -3.34 1.76 -4.91
C MET A 10 -3.59 3.28 -4.84
N ILE A 11 -3.20 3.99 -5.91
CA ILE A 11 -3.35 5.45 -6.03
C ILE A 11 -4.81 5.83 -6.31
N SER A 12 -5.47 5.13 -7.23
CA SER A 12 -6.83 5.47 -7.67
C SER A 12 -7.93 5.08 -6.68
N GLY A 13 -7.59 4.40 -5.58
CA GLY A 13 -8.57 3.89 -4.61
C GLY A 13 -9.35 2.66 -5.10
N LYS A 14 -9.04 2.10 -6.28
CA LYS A 14 -9.68 0.86 -6.76
C LYS A 14 -9.39 -0.33 -5.84
N ILE A 15 -8.20 -0.38 -5.27
CA ILE A 15 -7.89 -1.27 -4.14
C ILE A 15 -8.43 -0.58 -2.91
N GLN A 16 -9.42 -1.18 -2.25
CA GLN A 16 -10.12 -0.61 -1.11
C GLN A 16 -9.40 -0.93 0.21
N ASP A 17 -9.68 -0.21 1.29
CA ASP A 17 -8.95 -0.34 2.56
C ASP A 17 -9.00 -1.76 3.15
N TRP A 18 -10.13 -2.45 3.03
CA TRP A 18 -10.30 -3.84 3.48
C TRP A 18 -9.42 -4.87 2.74
N GLN A 19 -8.84 -4.50 1.60
CA GLN A 19 -7.93 -5.33 0.81
C GLN A 19 -6.48 -5.10 1.20
N ILE A 20 -6.21 -4.19 2.13
CA ILE A 20 -4.87 -3.87 2.62
C ILE A 20 -4.75 -4.46 4.02
N SER A 21 -3.80 -5.38 4.21
CA SER A 21 -3.50 -5.98 5.50
C SER A 21 -2.01 -5.86 5.81
N ALA A 22 -1.65 -5.92 7.09
CA ALA A 22 -0.27 -5.88 7.53
C ALA A 22 -0.05 -6.82 8.71
N SER A 23 1.19 -7.24 8.88
CA SER A 23 1.68 -7.92 10.08
C SER A 23 1.34 -7.20 11.39
N SER A 24 1.56 -5.88 11.42
CA SER A 24 1.21 -5.00 12.52
C SER A 24 1.01 -3.57 12.03
N THR A 25 0.50 -2.68 12.89
CA THR A 25 0.39 -1.25 12.60
C THR A 25 0.73 -0.46 13.85
N PHE A 26 1.49 0.60 13.68
CA PHE A 26 1.83 1.52 14.77
C PHE A 26 0.53 2.13 15.35
N PRO A 27 0.39 2.19 16.69
CA PRO A 27 -0.82 2.73 17.31
C PRO A 27 -1.11 4.16 16.86
N ARG A 28 -2.33 4.41 16.38
CA ARG A 28 -2.74 5.72 15.86
C ARG A 28 -2.76 6.78 16.96
N GLU A 29 -2.95 6.36 18.20
CA GLU A 29 -2.90 7.22 19.39
C GLU A 29 -1.50 7.80 19.63
N TRP A 30 -0.47 7.15 19.10
CA TRP A 30 0.92 7.59 19.26
C TRP A 30 1.39 8.41 18.07
N ASP A 31 0.94 8.06 16.86
CA ASP A 31 1.13 8.90 15.68
C ASP A 31 -0.11 8.84 14.77
N PRO A 32 -0.86 9.95 14.61
CA PRO A 32 -2.06 9.98 13.78
C PRO A 32 -1.76 9.87 12.27
N HIS A 33 -0.51 10.06 11.84
CA HIS A 33 -0.06 9.92 10.45
C HIS A 33 0.26 8.47 10.09
N CYS A 34 0.37 7.59 11.09
CA CYS A 34 0.55 6.16 10.88
C CYS A 34 -0.81 5.45 10.91
N ALA A 35 -1.27 4.96 9.75
CA ALA A 35 -2.44 4.08 9.68
C ALA A 35 -2.39 3.17 8.46
N LEU A 36 -2.96 1.97 8.58
CA LEU A 36 -2.97 0.99 7.50
C LEU A 36 -3.65 1.50 6.22
N ARG A 37 -4.72 2.30 6.32
CA ARG A 37 -5.39 2.93 5.16
C ARG A 37 -4.50 3.91 4.37
N PHE A 38 -3.44 4.43 5.01
CA PHE A 38 -2.47 5.32 4.38
C PHE A 38 -1.35 4.56 3.68
N ALA A 39 -1.39 3.23 3.61
CA ALA A 39 -0.42 2.40 2.88
C ALA A 39 -0.54 2.52 1.35
N ARG A 40 -0.64 3.74 0.81
CA ARG A 40 -0.89 4.04 -0.59
C ARG A 40 0.19 4.99 -1.12
N LEU A 41 0.47 4.92 -2.42
CA LEU A 41 1.42 5.84 -3.05
C LEU A 41 0.82 7.23 -3.16
N PHE A 42 1.68 8.26 -3.05
CA PHE A 42 1.31 9.68 -3.16
C PHE A 42 0.19 10.10 -2.20
N GLN A 43 0.23 9.63 -0.95
CA GLN A 43 -0.62 10.19 0.09
C GLN A 43 -0.19 11.61 0.42
N ASP A 44 -1.16 12.42 0.81
CA ASP A 44 -0.94 13.81 1.18
C ASP A 44 -0.25 13.92 2.56
N GLY A 45 0.71 14.82 2.67
CA GLY A 45 1.51 15.01 3.88
C GLY A 45 2.36 13.79 4.24
N ASP A 46 2.65 13.62 5.52
CA ASP A 46 3.51 12.54 6.03
C ASP A 46 2.71 11.26 6.39
N GLN A 47 1.56 11.05 5.73
CA GLN A 47 0.69 9.91 5.99
C GLN A 47 1.19 8.63 5.33
N CYS A 48 1.37 7.57 6.13
CA CYS A 48 1.82 6.28 5.63
C CYS A 48 1.38 5.12 6.55
N TRP A 49 1.71 3.89 6.14
CA TRP A 49 1.70 2.77 7.07
C TRP A 49 3.07 2.66 7.76
N CYS A 50 3.00 2.54 9.08
CA CYS A 50 4.15 2.33 9.95
C CYS A 50 3.98 0.97 10.63
N SER A 51 5.00 0.12 10.60
CA SER A 51 5.00 -1.10 11.40
C SER A 51 5.11 -0.77 12.89
N LYS A 52 4.52 -1.60 13.75
CA LYS A 52 4.65 -1.44 15.21
C LYS A 52 6.07 -1.75 15.67
N PHE A 53 6.73 -2.71 15.00
CA PHE A 53 8.06 -3.18 15.35
C PHE A 53 9.06 -2.86 14.25
N LYS A 54 10.30 -2.56 14.64
CA LYS A 54 11.42 -2.41 13.71
C LYS A 54 12.04 -3.78 13.46
N SER A 55 11.37 -4.59 12.64
CA SER A 55 11.78 -5.97 12.34
C SER A 55 11.68 -6.26 10.84
N SER A 56 12.57 -7.12 10.34
CA SER A 56 12.51 -7.63 8.96
C SER A 56 11.36 -8.62 8.74
N SER A 57 10.66 -9.03 9.80
CA SER A 57 9.47 -9.88 9.72
C SER A 57 8.18 -9.12 9.40
N GLU A 58 8.23 -7.78 9.43
CA GLU A 58 7.07 -6.96 9.15
C GLU A 58 6.76 -6.94 7.65
N TRP A 59 5.48 -7.01 7.32
CA TRP A 59 4.99 -7.04 5.96
C TRP A 59 3.67 -6.26 5.80
N LEU A 60 3.42 -5.87 4.54
CA LEU A 60 2.19 -5.32 4.01
C LEU A 60 1.71 -6.24 2.87
N GLN A 61 0.44 -6.63 2.90
CA GLN A 61 -0.19 -7.51 1.92
C GLN A 61 -1.36 -6.79 1.27
N ILE A 62 -1.52 -7.02 -0.03
CA ILE A 62 -2.58 -6.45 -0.85
C ILE A 62 -3.38 -7.60 -1.46
N ASP A 63 -4.67 -7.67 -1.14
CA ASP A 63 -5.60 -8.61 -1.73
C ASP A 63 -6.14 -8.07 -3.06
N MET A 64 -5.83 -8.76 -4.15
CA MET A 64 -6.28 -8.37 -5.49
C MET A 64 -7.70 -8.85 -5.81
N GLY A 65 -8.30 -9.72 -4.98
CA GLY A 65 -9.62 -10.32 -5.15
C GLY A 65 -9.72 -11.35 -6.28
N LEU A 66 -8.95 -11.17 -7.36
CA LEU A 66 -8.87 -12.07 -8.50
C LEU A 66 -7.39 -12.26 -8.91
N PRO A 67 -7.05 -13.39 -9.56
CA PRO A 67 -5.72 -13.61 -10.11
C PRO A 67 -5.31 -12.44 -11.02
N THR A 68 -4.29 -11.70 -10.59
CA THR A 68 -3.85 -10.47 -11.26
C THR A 68 -2.38 -10.58 -11.61
N LYS A 69 -2.03 -10.26 -12.85
CA LYS A 69 -0.63 -10.24 -13.29
C LYS A 69 0.04 -8.94 -12.87
N VAL A 70 0.94 -9.03 -11.89
CA VAL A 70 1.77 -7.91 -11.44
C VAL A 70 2.99 -7.76 -12.35
N ARG A 71 3.33 -6.52 -12.74
CA ARG A 71 4.49 -6.18 -13.58
C ARG A 71 5.10 -4.88 -13.10
N LEU A 72 6.39 -4.71 -13.39
CA LEU A 72 7.08 -3.44 -13.20
C LEU A 72 6.50 -2.39 -14.15
N GLY A 73 6.08 -1.24 -13.62
CA GLY A 73 5.69 -0.09 -14.43
C GLY A 73 6.91 0.63 -14.98
N ARG A 74 6.96 0.86 -16.30
CA ARG A 74 8.01 1.70 -16.90
C ARG A 74 7.74 3.18 -16.54
N GLY A 75 8.65 3.82 -15.80
CA GLY A 75 8.57 5.24 -15.44
C GLY A 75 8.72 5.58 -13.95
N PHE A 76 9.02 4.61 -13.09
CA PHE A 76 9.28 4.80 -11.65
C PHE A 76 10.77 4.64 -11.30
N VAL A 77 11.68 5.17 -12.14
CA VAL A 77 13.10 5.39 -11.81
C VAL A 77 13.36 6.87 -11.68
#